data_AF-A0A2S4KX92-F1
#
_entry.id   AF-A0A2S4KX92-F1
#
_cell.length_a   1.000
_cell.length_b   1.000
_cell.length_c   1.000
_cell.angle_alpha   90.00
_cell.angle_beta   90.00
_cell.angle_gamma   90.00
#
_symmetry.space_group_name_H-M   'P 1'
#
loop_
_entity.id
_entity.type
_entity.pdbx_description
1 polymer ?
#
loop_
_entity_poly.entity_id
_entity_poly.type
_entity_poly.pdbx_seq_one_letter_code
_entity_poly.pdbx_strand_id
1 'polypeptide(L)'
;MPPPPPTARGGEDVVEVGVEANGDAMTNETAPETRGEPTENGYRYDSSLVYDRAADVEASSARPNQANASAGATKPTGTRALAPDLLRGLLMMLMALDHTAMALHAWPHGTNRDSESDGSPVWRFNSATAYLVRTLTHLCGAGFTFLLGMGVVYLGRSRSRLGWSPLRLLRYFAVRAAVLTVVTVVFGFAFTAGQVWFLNIVLFALAVDYFLAGLLWLAFDRTEGLLAEQLTRMMKRSGDPTAGEGEVRPLLEHRHAGEASAANRAASLSWHIHNAVLLALSVVTILWNIWLSENHGHCEASSSTLTTWMQRRTAGAAASVPQNPFARIWFWPVMGGRVVSGFPPMAWLSFAILGLLYGRIVVARTWNPRTLAAGQAIAGLLFAVVFVLTRVLRFGNLSEGCLQTPEHEKHPDTNPYLVSPASFFYIVKYPPDLAFWAMTMAGNLLLLALFGAVPVRIAKRFTMLLDFGTTALFFYIAHLLLVFLLARILVGLFGHDTGVADPMNPDNSRGIDNLFAYFGTWALAMLILWPICRLYSRFKSGKPADSIWRFF
;
A
#
# COMPACT_ATOMS: atom_id res chain seq x y z
N MET A 1 48.01 80.08 14.44
CA MET A 1 46.62 80.55 14.31
C MET A 1 46.42 81.07 12.88
N PRO A 2 45.20 80.96 12.31
CA PRO A 2 44.84 80.22 11.07
C PRO A 2 44.80 81.14 9.81
N PRO A 3 44.35 80.74 8.60
CA PRO A 3 42.96 80.30 8.26
C PRO A 3 42.82 79.01 7.36
N PRO A 4 41.58 78.49 7.15
CA PRO A 4 41.23 77.17 6.56
C PRO A 4 40.65 77.22 5.10
N PRO A 5 40.28 76.07 4.46
CA PRO A 5 40.46 75.79 3.02
C PRO A 5 39.19 75.85 2.12
N PRO A 6 39.31 75.64 0.78
CA PRO A 6 38.19 75.75 -0.17
C PRO A 6 37.54 74.41 -0.57
N THR A 7 36.27 74.49 -0.95
CA THR A 7 35.37 73.42 -1.45
C THR A 7 35.32 73.35 -2.98
N ALA A 8 35.21 72.16 -3.58
CA ALA A 8 34.77 71.99 -4.98
C ALA A 8 34.26 70.58 -5.35
N ARG A 9 33.44 70.57 -6.44
CA ARG A 9 33.01 69.50 -7.39
C ARG A 9 31.61 68.92 -7.13
N GLY A 10 30.60 68.98 -8.03
CA GLY A 10 30.52 69.18 -9.50
C GLY A 10 30.44 67.81 -10.22
N GLY A 11 29.58 67.49 -11.20
CA GLY A 11 28.57 68.22 -11.97
C GLY A 11 27.88 67.26 -12.97
N GLU A 12 26.74 67.73 -13.50
CA GLU A 12 25.94 67.29 -14.67
C GLU A 12 26.77 67.08 -15.96
N ASP A 13 26.31 66.53 -17.08
CA ASP A 13 25.28 65.56 -17.52
C ASP A 13 25.48 65.47 -19.06
N VAL A 14 24.89 64.46 -19.70
CA VAL A 14 24.55 64.36 -21.16
C VAL A 14 25.57 63.80 -22.20
N VAL A 15 25.07 62.81 -22.96
CA VAL A 15 25.14 62.52 -24.43
C VAL A 15 25.82 61.20 -24.91
N GLU A 16 24.94 60.31 -25.39
CA GLU A 16 24.94 59.38 -26.56
C GLU A 16 25.93 58.20 -26.80
N VAL A 17 25.28 57.05 -26.98
CA VAL A 17 25.41 56.00 -28.03
C VAL A 17 26.73 55.23 -28.18
N GLY A 18 26.63 53.92 -27.93
CA GLY A 18 27.55 52.90 -28.45
C GLY A 18 26.91 51.51 -28.43
N VAL A 19 26.61 50.98 -29.62
CA VAL A 19 26.31 49.57 -29.87
C VAL A 19 27.63 48.93 -30.33
N GLU A 20 28.11 47.88 -29.65
CA GLU A 20 28.55 46.59 -30.25
C GLU A 20 29.14 45.63 -29.21
N ALA A 21 28.97 44.35 -29.52
CA ALA A 21 29.14 43.16 -28.70
C ALA A 21 30.60 42.73 -28.46
N ASN A 22 30.88 42.04 -27.34
CA ASN A 22 30.97 40.55 -27.26
C ASN A 22 31.66 40.12 -25.94
N GLY A 23 31.22 39.02 -25.34
CA GLY A 23 31.98 38.33 -24.29
C GLY A 23 31.15 37.50 -23.31
N ASP A 24 30.92 36.24 -23.68
CA ASP A 24 30.32 35.19 -22.87
C ASP A 24 30.88 35.06 -21.45
N ALA A 25 30.00 34.95 -20.46
CA ALA A 25 30.23 34.18 -19.24
C ALA A 25 28.90 33.72 -18.62
N MET A 26 28.51 32.49 -18.99
CA MET A 26 27.46 31.69 -18.37
C MET A 26 27.63 31.63 -16.83
N THR A 27 26.66 32.16 -16.09
CA THR A 27 26.37 31.77 -14.71
C THR A 27 24.90 31.35 -14.64
N ASN A 28 24.64 30.08 -14.91
CA ASN A 28 23.32 29.49 -14.79
C ASN A 28 23.22 28.84 -13.41
N GLU A 29 23.06 29.65 -12.36
CA GLU A 29 22.56 29.17 -11.07
C GLU A 29 21.03 29.16 -11.11
N THR A 30 20.46 28.02 -11.50
CA THR A 30 19.04 27.76 -11.33
C THR A 30 18.73 27.53 -9.86
N ALA A 31 18.14 28.55 -9.21
CA ALA A 31 17.55 28.44 -7.89
C ALA A 31 16.55 27.25 -7.82
N PRO A 32 16.51 26.49 -6.71
CA PRO A 32 15.60 25.36 -6.58
C PRO A 32 14.13 25.84 -6.56
N GLU A 33 13.32 25.20 -7.39
CA GLU A 33 11.88 25.49 -7.55
C GLU A 33 11.17 25.49 -6.18
N THR A 34 10.49 26.60 -5.92
CA THR A 34 9.85 27.03 -4.67
C THR A 34 9.04 25.97 -3.91
N ARG A 35 9.20 25.90 -2.57
CA ARG A 35 8.31 25.20 -1.63
C ARG A 35 6.85 25.57 -1.91
N GLY A 36 6.06 24.64 -2.43
CA GLY A 36 4.67 24.89 -2.83
C GLY A 36 3.75 25.26 -1.65
N GLU A 37 2.81 26.18 -1.91
CA GLU A 37 1.77 26.55 -0.95
C GLU A 37 0.91 25.34 -0.52
N PRO A 38 0.40 25.33 0.73
CA PRO A 38 -0.54 24.31 1.19
C PRO A 38 -1.74 24.18 0.27
N THR A 39 -2.18 22.95 0.00
CA THR A 39 -3.46 22.69 -0.68
C THR A 39 -4.64 22.96 0.25
N GLU A 40 -5.85 23.02 -0.31
CA GLU A 40 -7.08 23.27 0.45
C GLU A 40 -7.32 22.27 1.59
N ASN A 41 -6.71 21.08 1.56
CA ASN A 41 -6.79 20.06 2.61
C ASN A 41 -5.79 20.29 3.78
N GLY A 42 -4.99 21.35 3.73
CA GLY A 42 -4.02 21.72 4.77
C GLY A 42 -2.66 21.02 4.69
N TYR A 43 -2.39 20.23 3.64
CA TYR A 43 -1.09 19.59 3.42
C TYR A 43 -0.27 20.25 2.32
N ARG A 44 1.05 20.01 2.34
CA ARG A 44 1.97 20.41 1.26
C ARG A 44 2.45 19.17 0.51
N TYR A 45 2.55 19.30 -0.80
CA TYR A 45 3.03 18.27 -1.71
C TYR A 45 4.22 18.81 -2.49
N ASP A 46 5.24 17.98 -2.65
CA ASP A 46 6.41 18.24 -3.50
C ASP A 46 6.51 17.13 -4.56
N SER A 47 7.05 17.50 -5.71
CA SER A 47 7.31 16.64 -6.86
C SER A 47 8.43 15.64 -6.58
N SER A 48 9.35 16.00 -5.69
CA SER A 48 10.44 15.13 -5.26
C SER A 48 10.29 14.83 -3.78
N LEU A 49 10.49 13.56 -3.39
CA LEU A 49 10.88 13.26 -2.02
C LEU A 49 12.28 13.87 -1.85
N VAL A 50 12.35 15.16 -1.50
CA VAL A 50 13.62 15.82 -1.17
C VAL A 50 14.18 15.09 0.03
N TYR A 51 15.09 14.17 -0.25
CA TYR A 51 15.85 13.42 0.71
C TYR A 51 17.24 14.05 0.75
N ASP A 52 17.60 14.61 1.88
CA ASP A 52 18.93 15.13 2.10
C ASP A 52 19.76 14.06 2.83
N ARG A 53 20.72 13.45 2.14
CA ARG A 53 21.59 12.38 2.69
C ARG A 53 22.58 12.93 3.71
N ALA A 54 22.92 14.22 3.61
CA ALA A 54 23.89 14.87 4.48
C ALA A 54 23.41 14.92 5.95
N ALA A 55 22.10 15.14 6.15
CA ALA A 55 21.49 15.22 7.47
C ALA A 55 21.56 13.89 8.26
N ASP A 56 21.55 12.73 7.58
CA ASP A 56 21.58 11.42 8.25
C ASP A 56 23.02 11.04 8.71
N VAL A 57 24.07 11.64 8.12
CA VAL A 57 25.47 11.45 8.55
C VAL A 57 25.80 12.36 9.74
N GLU A 58 25.30 13.60 9.74
CA GLU A 58 25.46 14.52 10.88
C GLU A 58 24.61 14.10 12.09
N ALA A 59 23.38 13.61 11.89
CA ALA A 59 22.53 13.14 12.99
C ALA A 59 23.08 11.87 13.68
N SER A 60 23.82 11.02 12.96
CA SER A 60 24.47 9.83 13.52
C SER A 60 25.75 10.16 14.32
N SER A 61 26.38 11.32 14.02
CA SER A 61 27.65 11.75 14.62
C SER A 61 27.49 12.79 15.74
N ALA A 62 26.33 13.43 15.86
CA ALA A 62 26.07 14.43 16.90
C ALA A 62 25.71 13.78 18.25
N ARG A 63 26.64 13.82 19.22
CA ARG A 63 26.32 13.60 20.64
C ARG A 63 25.40 14.73 21.13
N PRO A 64 24.40 14.45 21.99
CA PRO A 64 23.45 15.46 22.43
C PRO A 64 24.10 16.41 23.45
N ASN A 65 24.54 17.59 23.01
CA ASN A 65 24.80 18.69 23.93
C ASN A 65 23.48 19.41 24.26
N GLN A 66 23.07 19.30 25.53
CA GLN A 66 21.95 20.04 26.10
C GLN A 66 22.35 21.50 26.30
N ALA A 67 22.19 22.35 25.29
CA ALA A 67 22.14 23.79 25.48
C ALA A 67 21.55 24.47 24.22
N ASN A 68 20.26 24.82 24.30
CA ASN A 68 19.52 25.85 23.53
C ASN A 68 18.09 25.37 23.25
N ALA A 69 17.29 25.23 24.31
CA ALA A 69 15.85 25.07 24.24
C ALA A 69 15.17 26.42 24.48
N SER A 70 15.22 27.35 23.51
CA SER A 70 14.42 28.59 23.55
C SER A 70 14.31 29.33 22.21
N ALA A 71 14.29 28.63 21.07
CA ALA A 71 13.85 29.20 19.81
C ALA A 71 12.53 28.54 19.40
N GLY A 72 11.49 29.35 19.19
CA GLY A 72 10.12 28.92 18.91
C GLY A 72 10.08 27.80 17.87
N ALA A 73 9.58 26.64 18.30
CA ALA A 73 9.45 25.46 17.45
C ALA A 73 8.45 25.76 16.31
N THR A 74 8.95 26.23 15.17
CA THR A 74 8.20 26.19 13.92
C THR A 74 7.77 24.76 13.67
N LYS A 75 6.44 24.51 13.72
CA LYS A 75 5.85 23.20 13.44
C LYS A 75 6.46 22.64 12.14
N PRO A 76 7.15 21.49 12.16
CA PRO A 76 7.57 20.87 10.92
C PRO A 76 6.33 20.32 10.22
N THR A 77 5.72 21.13 9.35
CA THR A 77 4.70 20.66 8.41
C THR A 77 5.41 19.88 7.32
N GLY A 78 5.66 18.60 7.58
CA GLY A 78 6.34 17.71 6.64
C GLY A 78 5.56 17.56 5.34
N THR A 79 6.30 17.61 4.23
CA THR A 79 5.77 17.37 2.87
C THR A 79 5.25 15.92 2.75
N ARG A 80 4.06 15.74 2.18
CA ARG A 80 3.47 14.41 1.93
C ARG A 80 3.83 13.90 0.53
N ALA A 81 3.93 12.57 0.40
CA ALA A 81 4.08 11.92 -0.89
C ALA A 81 2.76 11.97 -1.67
N LEU A 82 2.78 12.63 -2.83
CA LEU A 82 1.60 12.91 -3.64
C LEU A 82 0.94 11.65 -4.22
N ALA A 83 1.71 10.83 -4.95
CA ALA A 83 1.18 9.66 -5.65
C ALA A 83 0.53 8.62 -4.71
N PRO A 84 1.09 8.28 -3.53
CA PRO A 84 0.44 7.42 -2.57
C PRO A 84 -0.89 7.96 -2.04
N ASP A 85 -1.02 9.27 -1.84
CA ASP A 85 -2.29 9.87 -1.39
C ASP A 85 -3.34 9.87 -2.53
N LEU A 86 -2.95 10.18 -3.77
CA LEU A 86 -3.84 10.07 -4.93
C LEU A 86 -4.35 8.65 -5.15
N LEU A 87 -3.44 7.66 -5.11
CA LEU A 87 -3.82 6.25 -5.22
C LEU A 87 -4.77 5.87 -4.08
N ARG A 88 -4.46 6.22 -2.84
CA ARG A 88 -5.34 5.92 -1.70
C ARG A 88 -6.73 6.53 -1.88
N GLY A 89 -6.81 7.75 -2.40
CA GLY A 89 -8.09 8.40 -2.72
C GLY A 89 -8.88 7.68 -3.80
N LEU A 90 -8.22 7.23 -4.87
CA LEU A 90 -8.86 6.46 -5.93
C LEU A 90 -9.41 5.13 -5.39
N LEU A 91 -8.58 4.40 -4.64
CA LEU A 91 -8.99 3.13 -4.03
C LEU A 91 -10.19 3.31 -3.07
N MET A 92 -10.28 4.45 -2.38
CA MET A 92 -11.44 4.76 -1.50
C MET A 92 -12.74 4.90 -2.32
N MET A 93 -12.68 5.58 -3.46
CA MET A 93 -13.82 5.70 -4.36
C MET A 93 -14.23 4.35 -4.96
N LEU A 94 -13.26 3.53 -5.37
CA LEU A 94 -13.51 2.18 -5.90
C LEU A 94 -14.10 1.25 -4.83
N MET A 95 -13.54 1.24 -3.62
CA MET A 95 -14.10 0.47 -2.51
C MET A 95 -15.55 0.88 -2.20
N ALA A 96 -15.87 2.17 -2.21
CA ALA A 96 -17.23 2.63 -2.01
C ALA A 96 -18.18 2.16 -3.12
N LEU A 97 -17.68 1.99 -4.35
CA LEU A 97 -18.44 1.44 -5.46
C LEU A 97 -18.83 -0.03 -5.18
N ASP A 98 -17.88 -0.86 -4.75
CA ASP A 98 -18.12 -2.26 -4.34
C ASP A 98 -19.15 -2.37 -3.21
N HIS A 99 -19.01 -1.52 -2.19
CA HIS A 99 -19.92 -1.52 -1.05
C HIS A 99 -21.32 -0.99 -1.39
N THR A 100 -21.44 -0.11 -2.39
CA THR A 100 -22.76 0.34 -2.89
C THR A 100 -23.51 -0.82 -3.55
N ALA A 101 -22.81 -1.72 -4.24
CA ALA A 101 -23.43 -2.87 -4.89
C ALA A 101 -23.98 -3.86 -3.85
N MET A 102 -23.19 -4.09 -2.79
CA MET A 102 -23.64 -4.87 -1.64
C MET A 102 -24.81 -4.21 -0.93
N ALA A 103 -24.74 -2.93 -0.60
CA ALA A 103 -25.77 -2.25 0.18
C ALA A 103 -27.13 -2.18 -0.55
N LEU A 104 -27.12 -2.07 -1.88
CA LEU A 104 -28.33 -2.07 -2.70
C LEU A 104 -28.83 -3.46 -3.09
N HIS A 105 -28.10 -4.53 -2.76
CA HIS A 105 -28.35 -5.89 -3.28
C HIS A 105 -28.50 -5.92 -4.81
N ALA A 106 -27.64 -5.18 -5.51
CA ALA A 106 -27.75 -4.96 -6.95
C ALA A 106 -27.37 -6.21 -7.77
N TRP A 107 -26.44 -7.02 -7.27
CA TRP A 107 -26.01 -8.30 -7.85
C TRP A 107 -25.25 -9.12 -6.80
N PRO A 108 -25.06 -10.45 -7.01
CA PRO A 108 -24.24 -11.28 -6.12
C PRO A 108 -22.82 -10.74 -5.97
N HIS A 109 -22.26 -10.83 -4.75
CA HIS A 109 -20.96 -10.24 -4.43
C HIS A 109 -19.80 -11.09 -4.98
N GLY A 110 -19.47 -10.89 -6.26
CA GLY A 110 -18.38 -11.56 -6.92
C GLY A 110 -18.37 -11.34 -8.44
N THR A 111 -17.26 -11.71 -9.06
CA THR A 111 -17.10 -11.85 -10.51
C THR A 111 -17.95 -13.00 -11.04
N ASN A 112 -18.19 -14.02 -10.21
CA ASN A 112 -19.20 -15.06 -10.43
C ASN A 112 -20.44 -14.85 -9.53
N ARG A 113 -21.50 -15.62 -9.78
CA ARG A 113 -22.77 -15.50 -9.03
C ARG A 113 -22.82 -16.32 -7.73
N ASP A 114 -21.81 -17.15 -7.49
CA ASP A 114 -21.74 -18.11 -6.39
C ASP A 114 -20.87 -17.55 -5.24
N SER A 115 -19.55 -17.71 -5.30
CA SER A 115 -18.59 -17.13 -4.35
C SER A 115 -17.19 -16.98 -4.96
N GLU A 116 -16.45 -15.96 -4.56
CA GLU A 116 -15.01 -15.78 -4.86
C GLU A 116 -14.13 -16.44 -3.79
N SER A 117 -14.44 -17.68 -3.45
CA SER A 117 -13.76 -18.48 -2.42
C SER A 117 -12.90 -19.57 -3.02
N ASP A 118 -11.89 -20.02 -2.27
CA ASP A 118 -11.04 -21.13 -2.68
C ASP A 118 -11.82 -22.42 -2.91
N GLY A 119 -11.43 -23.17 -3.95
CA GLY A 119 -12.04 -24.48 -4.24
C GLY A 119 -13.55 -24.44 -4.46
N SER A 120 -14.11 -23.29 -4.86
CA SER A 120 -15.54 -23.12 -5.11
C SER A 120 -15.86 -23.19 -6.61
N PRO A 121 -16.73 -24.11 -7.06
CA PRO A 121 -17.13 -24.19 -8.47
C PRO A 121 -17.78 -22.90 -8.95
N VAL A 122 -17.45 -22.52 -10.18
CA VAL A 122 -17.99 -21.35 -10.88
C VAL A 122 -18.85 -21.83 -12.03
N TRP A 123 -20.16 -21.75 -11.84
CA TRP A 123 -21.13 -22.17 -12.85
C TRP A 123 -21.45 -21.05 -13.83
N ARG A 124 -21.53 -19.82 -13.33
CA ARG A 124 -21.89 -18.65 -14.13
C ARG A 124 -21.16 -17.40 -13.64
N PHE A 125 -20.61 -16.65 -14.59
CA PHE A 125 -20.14 -15.30 -14.33
C PHE A 125 -21.31 -14.34 -14.08
N ASN A 126 -21.02 -13.24 -13.40
CA ASN A 126 -21.96 -12.17 -13.16
C ASN A 126 -22.24 -11.38 -14.46
N SER A 127 -23.15 -10.40 -14.41
CA SER A 127 -23.35 -9.48 -15.54
C SER A 127 -22.05 -8.74 -15.88
N ALA A 128 -21.90 -8.27 -17.13
CA ALA A 128 -20.68 -7.59 -17.57
C ALA A 128 -20.32 -6.39 -16.68
N THR A 129 -21.31 -5.60 -16.26
CA THR A 129 -21.08 -4.44 -15.37
C THR A 129 -20.62 -4.88 -13.98
N ALA A 130 -21.29 -5.88 -13.40
CA ALA A 130 -20.92 -6.42 -12.09
C ALA A 130 -19.52 -7.01 -12.10
N TYR A 131 -19.18 -7.76 -13.15
CA TYR A 131 -17.86 -8.34 -13.37
C TYR A 131 -16.79 -7.25 -13.44
N LEU A 132 -16.96 -6.24 -14.30
CA LEU A 132 -15.99 -5.16 -14.48
C LEU A 132 -15.79 -4.34 -13.20
N VAL A 133 -16.88 -3.97 -12.51
CA VAL A 133 -16.81 -3.29 -11.22
C VAL A 133 -16.06 -4.16 -10.22
N ARG A 134 -16.39 -5.45 -10.12
CA ARG A 134 -15.75 -6.34 -9.16
C ARG A 134 -14.25 -6.50 -9.44
N THR A 135 -13.87 -6.73 -10.68
CA THR A 135 -12.45 -6.80 -11.10
C THR A 135 -11.69 -5.51 -10.77
N LEU A 136 -12.31 -4.34 -11.00
CA LEU A 136 -11.68 -3.05 -10.68
C LEU A 136 -11.51 -2.86 -9.17
N THR A 137 -12.48 -3.31 -8.37
CA THR A 137 -12.49 -3.12 -6.92
C THR A 137 -11.60 -4.13 -6.18
N HIS A 138 -11.20 -5.24 -6.83
CA HIS A 138 -10.15 -6.14 -6.34
C HIS A 138 -8.82 -5.42 -6.07
N LEU A 139 -8.54 -4.29 -6.75
CA LEU A 139 -7.37 -3.45 -6.49
C LEU A 139 -7.31 -2.90 -5.06
N CYS A 140 -8.45 -2.75 -4.38
CA CYS A 140 -8.56 -2.03 -3.12
C CYS A 140 -7.86 -2.75 -1.96
N GLY A 141 -8.16 -4.04 -1.76
CA GLY A 141 -7.57 -4.81 -0.66
C GLY A 141 -6.05 -4.85 -0.75
N ALA A 142 -5.52 -5.24 -1.92
CA ALA A 142 -4.10 -5.27 -2.19
C ALA A 142 -3.44 -3.89 -2.06
N GLY A 143 -4.07 -2.86 -2.65
CA GLY A 143 -3.54 -1.50 -2.67
C GLY A 143 -3.46 -0.87 -1.29
N PHE A 144 -4.49 -1.04 -0.44
CA PHE A 144 -4.46 -0.51 0.92
C PHE A 144 -3.40 -1.19 1.79
N THR A 145 -3.31 -2.52 1.74
CA THR A 145 -2.32 -3.27 2.53
C THR A 145 -0.89 -2.97 2.05
N PHE A 146 -0.68 -2.84 0.74
CA PHE A 146 0.60 -2.39 0.17
C PHE A 146 0.98 -0.97 0.59
N LEU A 147 0.05 0.00 0.47
CA LEU A 147 0.28 1.39 0.90
C LEU A 147 0.49 1.50 2.41
N LEU A 148 -0.09 0.60 3.20
CA LEU A 148 0.11 0.50 4.64
C LEU A 148 1.54 0.07 4.96
N GLY A 149 2.06 -0.97 4.32
CA GLY A 149 3.46 -1.39 4.45
C GLY A 149 4.44 -0.28 4.07
N MET A 150 4.17 0.43 2.97
CA MET A 150 4.95 1.62 2.57
C MET A 150 4.87 2.73 3.64
N GLY A 151 3.68 2.96 4.19
CA GLY A 151 3.44 3.95 5.23
C GLY A 151 4.18 3.66 6.54
N VAL A 152 4.41 2.38 6.88
CA VAL A 152 5.25 1.99 8.03
C VAL A 152 6.66 2.51 7.87
N VAL A 153 7.27 2.39 6.68
CA VAL A 153 8.63 2.90 6.42
C VAL A 153 8.70 4.42 6.56
N TYR A 154 7.75 5.14 5.95
CA TYR A 154 7.70 6.60 6.01
C TYR A 154 7.51 7.11 7.44
N LEU A 155 6.61 6.46 8.20
CA LEU A 155 6.38 6.78 9.59
C LEU A 155 7.62 6.46 10.43
N GLY A 156 8.17 5.25 10.31
CA GLY A 156 9.34 4.79 11.05
C GLY A 156 10.50 5.77 10.91
N ARG A 157 10.90 6.10 9.67
CA ARG A 157 11.96 7.08 9.42
C ARG A 157 11.63 8.48 9.91
N SER A 158 10.40 8.95 9.68
CA SER A 158 9.96 10.27 10.16
C SER A 158 10.08 10.38 11.69
N ARG A 159 9.78 9.32 12.44
CA ARG A 159 9.86 9.34 13.90
C ARG A 159 11.25 9.06 14.44
N SER A 160 12.05 8.22 13.78
CA SER A 160 13.46 8.07 14.11
C SER A 160 14.22 9.39 13.98
N ARG A 161 13.91 10.20 12.95
CA ARG A 161 14.45 11.58 12.80
C ARG A 161 14.02 12.54 13.91
N LEU A 162 12.88 12.29 14.55
CA LEU A 162 12.43 13.02 15.74
C LEU A 162 13.04 12.45 17.04
N GLY A 163 14.04 11.56 16.95
CA GLY A 163 14.72 10.96 18.10
C GLY A 163 13.89 9.90 18.84
N TRP A 164 12.88 9.30 18.20
CA TRP A 164 12.08 8.26 18.87
C TRP A 164 12.88 6.97 19.01
N SER A 165 12.91 6.42 20.22
CA SER A 165 13.54 5.12 20.46
C SER A 165 12.77 3.97 19.79
N PRO A 166 13.43 2.85 19.44
CA PRO A 166 12.77 1.68 18.87
C PRO A 166 11.62 1.14 19.74
N LEU A 167 11.76 1.20 21.08
CA LEU A 167 10.70 0.77 22.00
C LEU A 167 9.49 1.69 21.95
N ARG A 168 9.70 3.01 21.81
CA ARG A 168 8.60 3.98 21.62
C ARG A 168 7.85 3.70 20.31
N LEU A 169 8.57 3.41 19.24
CA LEU A 169 7.99 3.03 17.95
C LEU A 169 7.21 1.73 18.02
N LEU A 170 7.76 0.70 18.69
CA LEU A 170 7.07 -0.56 18.92
C LEU A 170 5.74 -0.36 19.66
N ARG A 171 5.76 0.39 20.76
CA ARG A 171 4.55 0.74 21.52
C ARG A 171 3.56 1.50 20.65
N TYR A 172 4.04 2.41 19.79
CA TYR A 172 3.19 3.16 18.88
C TYR A 172 2.47 2.27 17.86
N PHE A 173 3.18 1.31 17.27
CA PHE A 173 2.59 0.31 16.38
C PHE A 173 1.55 -0.56 17.11
N ALA A 174 1.89 -1.04 18.30
CA ALA A 174 1.01 -1.88 19.12
C ALA A 174 -0.29 -1.14 19.53
N VAL A 175 -0.17 0.11 20.00
CA VAL A 175 -1.34 0.92 20.39
C VAL A 175 -2.27 1.15 19.21
N ARG A 176 -1.74 1.47 18.02
CA ARG A 176 -2.56 1.63 16.82
C ARG A 176 -3.28 0.35 16.43
N ALA A 177 -2.58 -0.78 16.45
CA ALA A 177 -3.20 -2.07 16.18
C ALA A 177 -4.32 -2.36 17.18
N ALA A 178 -4.09 -2.15 18.48
CA ALA A 178 -5.11 -2.32 19.51
C ALA A 178 -6.33 -1.41 19.30
N VAL A 179 -6.11 -0.12 18.99
CA VAL A 179 -7.20 0.83 18.71
C VAL A 179 -8.03 0.37 17.50
N LEU A 180 -7.39 -0.05 16.41
CA LEU A 180 -8.10 -0.53 15.22
C LEU A 180 -8.89 -1.83 15.49
N THR A 181 -8.34 -2.73 16.30
CA THR A 181 -9.05 -3.94 16.76
C THR A 181 -10.27 -3.58 17.60
N VAL A 182 -10.15 -2.64 18.54
CA VAL A 182 -11.29 -2.16 19.35
C VAL A 182 -12.34 -1.51 18.45
N VAL A 183 -11.93 -0.68 17.48
CA VAL A 183 -12.85 -0.09 16.50
C VAL A 183 -13.56 -1.18 15.71
N THR A 184 -12.89 -2.27 15.33
CA THR A 184 -13.52 -3.40 14.62
C THR A 184 -14.65 -4.04 15.44
N VAL A 185 -14.43 -4.25 16.74
CA VAL A 185 -15.42 -4.81 17.66
C VAL A 185 -16.60 -3.85 17.84
N VAL A 186 -16.33 -2.59 18.17
CA VAL A 186 -17.36 -1.57 18.42
C VAL A 186 -18.17 -1.32 17.15
N PHE A 187 -17.51 -1.19 16.01
CA PHE A 187 -18.17 -0.98 14.72
C PHE A 187 -19.02 -2.20 14.34
N GLY A 188 -18.50 -3.42 14.47
CA GLY A 188 -19.28 -4.64 14.19
C GLY A 188 -20.57 -4.71 15.00
N PHE A 189 -20.45 -4.50 16.31
CA PHE A 189 -21.60 -4.51 17.22
C PHE A 189 -22.62 -3.42 16.85
N ALA A 190 -22.17 -2.18 16.66
CA ALA A 190 -23.05 -1.05 16.34
C ALA A 190 -23.70 -1.18 14.95
N PHE A 191 -22.92 -1.53 13.94
CA PHE A 191 -23.35 -1.62 12.54
C PHE A 191 -24.38 -2.74 12.31
N THR A 192 -24.26 -3.84 13.05
CA THR A 192 -25.17 -4.99 12.97
C THR A 192 -26.24 -5.00 14.05
N ALA A 193 -26.42 -3.90 14.79
CA ALA A 193 -27.38 -3.79 15.90
C ALA A 193 -27.27 -4.93 16.93
N GLY A 194 -26.05 -5.36 17.23
CA GLY A 194 -25.73 -6.38 18.22
C GLY A 194 -25.71 -7.83 17.73
N GLN A 195 -26.00 -8.09 16.45
CA GLN A 195 -25.97 -9.46 15.89
C GLN A 195 -24.54 -10.03 15.85
N VAL A 196 -23.58 -9.22 15.41
CA VAL A 196 -22.16 -9.60 15.26
C VAL A 196 -21.32 -8.73 16.17
N TRP A 197 -20.62 -9.32 17.14
CA TRP A 197 -19.73 -8.56 18.03
C TRP A 197 -18.32 -8.40 17.46
N PHE A 198 -17.91 -9.26 16.52
CA PHE A 198 -16.62 -9.16 15.84
C PHE A 198 -16.83 -9.22 14.32
N LEU A 199 -16.75 -8.06 13.66
CA LEU A 199 -16.97 -7.91 12.21
C LEU A 199 -15.68 -7.46 11.54
N ASN A 200 -14.79 -8.41 11.24
CA ASN A 200 -13.59 -8.14 10.47
C ASN A 200 -13.86 -8.25 8.97
N ILE A 201 -14.35 -7.14 8.42
CA ILE A 201 -14.46 -6.93 6.97
C ILE A 201 -13.23 -6.26 6.34
N VAL A 202 -12.24 -5.80 7.14
CA VAL A 202 -10.84 -5.48 6.72
C VAL A 202 -9.98 -4.95 7.89
N LEU A 203 -10.57 -4.23 8.85
CA LEU A 203 -9.80 -3.37 9.78
C LEU A 203 -8.89 -4.16 10.72
N PHE A 204 -9.33 -5.33 11.20
CA PHE A 204 -8.49 -6.17 12.06
C PHE A 204 -7.33 -6.78 11.28
N ALA A 205 -7.54 -7.16 10.00
CA ALA A 205 -6.45 -7.58 9.12
C ALA A 205 -5.38 -6.48 8.97
N LEU A 206 -5.81 -5.25 8.64
CA LEU A 206 -4.90 -4.11 8.51
C LEU A 206 -4.20 -3.78 9.84
N ALA A 207 -4.87 -3.93 10.98
CA ALA A 207 -4.30 -3.70 12.30
C ALA A 207 -3.13 -4.66 12.59
N VAL A 208 -3.34 -5.94 12.32
CA VAL A 208 -2.32 -6.98 12.51
C VAL A 208 -1.19 -6.81 11.50
N ASP A 209 -1.50 -6.65 10.21
CA ASP A 209 -0.49 -6.45 9.16
C ASP A 209 0.36 -5.21 9.41
N TYR A 210 -0.24 -4.12 9.90
CA TYR A 210 0.48 -2.91 10.31
C TYR A 210 1.47 -3.17 11.44
N PHE A 211 1.04 -3.93 12.44
CA PHE A 211 1.88 -4.27 13.57
C PHE A 211 3.03 -5.20 13.14
N LEU A 212 2.74 -6.24 12.35
CA LEU A 212 3.74 -7.18 11.84
C LEU A 212 4.74 -6.50 10.91
N ALA A 213 4.28 -5.63 9.99
CA ALA A 213 5.17 -4.84 9.14
C ALA A 213 6.03 -3.87 9.97
N GLY A 214 5.48 -3.27 11.03
CA GLY A 214 6.21 -2.42 11.97
C GLY A 214 7.29 -3.19 12.75
N LEU A 215 6.98 -4.39 13.23
CA LEU A 215 7.93 -5.30 13.87
C LEU A 215 9.05 -5.69 12.90
N LEU A 216 8.69 -6.07 11.68
CA LEU A 216 9.63 -6.48 10.64
C LEU A 216 10.58 -5.32 10.29
N TRP A 217 10.05 -4.11 10.15
CA TRP A 217 10.86 -2.92 9.92
C TRP A 217 11.86 -2.65 11.05
N LEU A 218 11.43 -2.71 12.31
CA LEU A 218 12.30 -2.53 13.49
C LEU A 218 13.36 -3.62 13.61
N ALA A 219 13.00 -4.87 13.29
CA ALA A 219 13.94 -5.98 13.28
C ALA A 219 15.02 -5.74 12.22
N PHE A 220 14.61 -5.35 11.02
CA PHE A 220 15.50 -5.16 9.88
C PHE A 220 16.44 -3.95 10.07
N ASP A 221 15.95 -2.86 10.65
CA ASP A 221 16.77 -1.70 11.01
C ASP A 221 17.93 -2.09 11.94
N ARG A 222 17.69 -3.03 12.88
CA ARG A 222 18.74 -3.55 13.76
C ARG A 222 19.65 -4.57 13.08
N THR A 223 19.08 -5.56 12.40
CA THR A 223 19.87 -6.67 11.82
C THR A 223 20.71 -6.21 10.64
N GLU A 224 20.30 -5.17 9.93
CA GLU A 224 21.06 -4.59 8.81
C GLU A 224 22.41 -4.01 9.28
N GLY A 225 22.41 -3.29 10.41
CA GLY A 225 23.64 -2.77 11.02
C GLY A 225 24.56 -3.90 11.51
N LEU A 226 24.01 -4.89 12.21
CA LEU A 226 24.78 -6.03 12.71
C LEU A 226 25.43 -6.83 11.58
N LEU A 227 24.70 -7.10 10.50
CA LEU A 227 25.23 -7.82 9.36
C LEU A 227 26.28 -6.99 8.61
N ALA A 228 26.09 -5.67 8.47
CA ALA A 228 27.08 -4.79 7.86
C ALA A 228 28.40 -4.78 8.64
N GLU A 229 28.34 -4.76 9.97
CA GLU A 229 29.52 -4.85 10.84
C GLU A 229 30.24 -6.20 10.67
N GLN A 230 29.50 -7.31 10.68
CA GLN A 230 30.05 -8.65 10.50
C GLN A 230 30.72 -8.81 9.13
N LEU A 231 30.06 -8.37 8.06
CA LEU A 231 30.61 -8.38 6.69
C LEU A 231 31.86 -7.50 6.59
N THR A 232 31.89 -6.34 7.23
CA THR A 232 33.07 -5.48 7.28
C THR A 232 34.25 -6.22 7.93
N ARG A 233 34.03 -6.90 9.06
CA ARG A 233 35.06 -7.70 9.73
C ARG A 233 35.56 -8.87 8.87
N MET A 234 34.65 -9.56 8.17
CA MET A 234 35.01 -10.64 7.25
C MET A 234 35.84 -10.15 6.06
N MET A 235 35.42 -9.06 5.42
CA MET A 235 36.13 -8.49 4.27
C MET A 235 37.53 -7.97 4.66
N LYS A 236 37.68 -7.42 5.87
CA LYS A 236 39.00 -7.07 6.42
C LYS A 236 39.88 -8.31 6.63
N ARG A 237 39.31 -9.43 7.08
CA ARG A 237 40.04 -10.69 7.31
C ARG A 237 40.46 -11.39 6.01
N SER A 238 39.67 -11.28 4.95
CA SER A 238 40.00 -11.83 3.62
C SER A 238 40.94 -10.95 2.80
N GLY A 239 41.20 -9.72 3.24
CA GLY A 239 41.98 -8.71 2.52
C GLY A 239 43.50 -8.76 2.70
N ASP A 240 44.06 -9.69 3.49
CA ASP A 240 45.53 -9.81 3.63
C ASP A 240 45.99 -11.22 4.08
N PRO A 241 46.80 -11.90 3.25
CA PRO A 241 47.96 -12.63 3.78
C PRO A 241 49.31 -12.39 3.06
N THR A 242 49.44 -11.46 2.09
CA THR A 242 50.67 -11.33 1.28
C THR A 242 51.09 -9.90 0.93
N ALA A 243 50.84 -8.91 1.81
CA ALA A 243 51.35 -7.55 1.64
C ALA A 243 52.55 -7.21 2.56
N GLY A 244 53.37 -8.20 2.93
CA GLY A 244 54.80 -8.00 3.19
C GLY A 244 55.53 -8.74 2.08
N GLU A 245 56.38 -8.13 1.26
CA GLU A 245 57.54 -7.32 1.60
C GLU A 245 57.77 -6.25 0.51
N GLY A 246 58.14 -5.02 0.90
CA GLY A 246 59.03 -4.20 0.06
C GLY A 246 58.52 -2.91 -0.58
N GLU A 247 57.34 -2.37 -0.29
CA GLU A 247 56.98 -1.03 -0.81
C GLU A 247 56.57 -0.04 0.28
N VAL A 248 57.46 0.94 0.51
CA VAL A 248 57.18 2.15 1.29
C VAL A 248 56.21 3.02 0.47
N ARG A 249 54.92 2.93 0.77
CA ARG A 249 53.86 3.80 0.21
C ARG A 249 53.32 4.74 1.30
N PRO A 250 52.83 5.95 0.95
CA PRO A 250 52.28 6.88 1.94
C PRO A 250 51.01 6.29 2.59
N LEU A 251 51.08 6.04 3.90
CA LEU A 251 50.24 5.07 4.63
C LEU A 251 48.87 5.57 5.10
N LEU A 252 48.62 6.88 5.14
CA LEU A 252 47.46 7.42 5.87
C LEU A 252 46.21 7.66 5.00
N GLU A 253 46.37 8.12 3.77
CA GLU A 253 45.23 8.51 2.93
C GLU A 253 44.53 7.31 2.26
N HIS A 254 45.30 6.31 1.81
CA HIS A 254 44.74 5.12 1.16
C HIS A 254 44.20 4.06 2.12
N ARG A 255 44.71 3.98 3.36
CA ARG A 255 44.19 3.04 4.36
C ARG A 255 42.77 3.39 4.78
N HIS A 256 42.52 4.68 5.05
CA HIS A 256 41.19 5.18 5.34
C HIS A 256 40.24 5.04 4.14
N ALA A 257 40.72 5.27 2.91
CA ALA A 257 39.91 5.06 1.70
C ALA A 257 39.53 3.58 1.49
N GLY A 258 40.45 2.64 1.72
CA GLY A 258 40.21 1.20 1.63
C GLY A 258 39.23 0.68 2.69
N GLU A 259 39.36 1.17 3.93
CA GLU A 259 38.45 0.82 5.03
C GLU A 259 37.04 1.39 4.83
N ALA A 260 36.93 2.66 4.42
CA ALA A 260 35.66 3.27 4.07
C ALA A 260 34.99 2.55 2.88
N SER A 261 35.78 2.12 1.89
CA SER A 261 35.29 1.34 0.75
C SER A 261 34.77 -0.05 1.14
N ALA A 262 35.44 -0.74 2.07
CA ALA A 262 34.97 -2.04 2.57
C ALA A 262 33.69 -1.91 3.40
N ALA A 263 33.61 -0.92 4.29
CA ALA A 263 32.42 -0.65 5.10
C ALA A 263 31.21 -0.26 4.24
N ASN A 264 31.40 0.58 3.22
CA ASN A 264 30.35 0.96 2.28
C ASN A 264 29.84 -0.23 1.46
N ARG A 265 30.74 -1.12 1.01
CA ARG A 265 30.38 -2.36 0.31
C ARG A 265 29.62 -3.32 1.23
N ALA A 266 30.06 -3.50 2.46
CA ALA A 266 29.40 -4.35 3.46
C ALA A 266 27.99 -3.83 3.81
N ALA A 267 27.84 -2.52 4.01
CA ALA A 267 26.54 -1.90 4.25
C ALA A 267 25.60 -2.07 3.04
N SER A 268 26.10 -1.85 1.83
CA SER A 268 25.34 -2.08 0.60
C SER A 268 24.90 -3.55 0.48
N LEU A 269 25.80 -4.51 0.71
CA LEU A 269 25.48 -5.93 0.63
C LEU A 269 24.42 -6.33 1.68
N SER A 270 24.58 -5.85 2.92
CA SER A 270 23.59 -6.07 3.99
C SER A 270 22.20 -5.55 3.58
N TRP A 271 22.12 -4.34 3.03
CA TRP A 271 20.87 -3.76 2.56
C TRP A 271 20.21 -4.60 1.45
N HIS A 272 20.98 -5.07 0.47
CA HIS A 272 20.47 -5.93 -0.61
C HIS A 272 20.00 -7.29 -0.09
N ILE A 273 20.74 -7.93 0.82
CA ILE A 273 20.34 -9.21 1.43
C ILE A 273 19.00 -9.05 2.15
N HIS A 274 18.84 -8.02 2.97
CA HIS A 274 17.58 -7.78 3.67
C HIS A 274 16.42 -7.53 2.69
N ASN A 275 16.62 -6.75 1.62
CA ASN A 275 15.57 -6.56 0.62
C ASN A 275 15.22 -7.84 -0.14
N ALA A 276 16.20 -8.71 -0.42
CA ALA A 276 15.96 -10.02 -1.00
C ALA A 276 15.14 -10.92 -0.05
N VAL A 277 15.42 -10.86 1.26
CA VAL A 277 14.61 -11.57 2.27
C VAL A 277 13.18 -11.04 2.30
N LEU A 278 12.94 -9.72 2.24
CA LEU A 278 11.58 -9.18 2.17
C LEU A 278 10.84 -9.66 0.91
N LEU A 279 11.52 -9.68 -0.24
CA LEU A 279 10.93 -10.19 -1.47
C LEU A 279 10.55 -11.67 -1.34
N ALA A 280 11.47 -12.49 -0.84
CA ALA A 280 11.22 -13.91 -0.61
C ALA A 280 10.06 -14.12 0.37
N LEU A 281 10.02 -13.40 1.49
CA LEU A 281 8.92 -13.46 2.45
C LEU A 281 7.59 -13.05 1.83
N SER A 282 7.56 -12.01 1.00
CA SER A 282 6.33 -11.61 0.29
C SER A 282 5.83 -12.72 -0.64
N VAL A 283 6.72 -13.44 -1.32
CA VAL A 283 6.35 -14.56 -2.21
C VAL A 283 5.88 -15.77 -1.41
N VAL A 284 6.61 -16.13 -0.35
CA VAL A 284 6.25 -17.26 0.52
C VAL A 284 4.88 -17.04 1.18
N THR A 285 4.62 -15.82 1.66
CA THR A 285 3.35 -15.45 2.33
C THR A 285 2.19 -15.22 1.36
N ILE A 286 2.38 -15.22 0.04
CA ILE A 286 1.24 -15.35 -0.88
C ILE A 286 1.01 -16.82 -1.24
N LEU A 287 2.08 -17.59 -1.46
CA LEU A 287 1.99 -19.01 -1.79
C LEU A 287 1.40 -19.84 -0.64
N TRP A 288 1.60 -19.43 0.62
CA TRP A 288 1.05 -20.18 1.74
C TRP A 288 -0.48 -20.21 1.78
N ASN A 289 -1.18 -19.30 1.09
CA ASN A 289 -2.64 -19.33 1.01
C ASN A 289 -3.10 -20.55 0.21
N ILE A 290 -2.27 -21.00 -0.72
CA ILE A 290 -2.46 -22.22 -1.49
C ILE A 290 -2.09 -23.44 -0.65
N TRP A 291 -0.96 -23.38 0.07
CA TRP A 291 -0.52 -24.49 0.92
C TRP A 291 -1.44 -24.75 2.12
N LEU A 292 -2.15 -23.72 2.59
CA LEU A 292 -3.10 -23.79 3.70
C LEU A 292 -4.55 -23.97 3.22
N SER A 293 -4.82 -23.91 1.91
CA SER A 293 -6.16 -24.20 1.38
C SER A 293 -6.52 -25.66 1.58
N GLU A 294 -7.75 -25.95 2.00
CA GLU A 294 -8.25 -27.29 2.30
C GLU A 294 -8.06 -28.25 1.11
N ASN A 295 -8.38 -27.75 -0.10
CA ASN A 295 -8.29 -28.52 -1.34
C ASN A 295 -7.13 -28.07 -2.23
N HIS A 296 -6.18 -27.26 -1.71
CA HIS A 296 -5.07 -26.69 -2.48
C HIS A 296 -5.54 -25.95 -3.75
N GLY A 297 -6.75 -25.37 -3.71
CA GLY A 297 -7.34 -24.70 -4.86
C GLY A 297 -8.01 -25.59 -5.90
N HIS A 298 -8.17 -26.89 -5.65
CA HIS A 298 -8.84 -27.81 -6.58
C HIS A 298 -10.34 -27.94 -6.30
N CYS A 299 -11.16 -27.89 -7.35
CA CYS A 299 -12.55 -28.32 -7.28
C CYS A 299 -12.65 -29.79 -7.73
N GLU A 300 -13.35 -30.63 -6.96
CA GLU A 300 -13.63 -32.01 -7.41
C GLU A 300 -14.59 -31.98 -8.60
N ALA A 301 -14.19 -32.63 -9.70
CA ALA A 301 -15.12 -32.98 -10.76
C ALA A 301 -16.06 -34.06 -10.21
N SER A 302 -17.38 -33.86 -10.34
CA SER A 302 -18.39 -34.84 -9.94
C SER A 302 -18.29 -36.10 -10.81
N SER A 303 -17.33 -36.99 -10.53
CA SER A 303 -17.27 -38.32 -11.14
C SER A 303 -16.37 -39.28 -10.36
N SER A 304 -17.00 -40.40 -9.94
CA SER A 304 -16.46 -41.68 -9.47
C SER A 304 -16.11 -41.81 -7.96
N THR A 305 -17.06 -42.44 -7.27
CA THR A 305 -17.04 -42.95 -5.89
C THR A 305 -15.93 -43.99 -5.59
N LEU A 306 -15.01 -44.26 -6.52
CA LEU A 306 -14.00 -45.33 -6.39
C LEU A 306 -12.57 -44.81 -6.15
N THR A 307 -12.30 -43.53 -6.38
CA THR A 307 -10.95 -42.95 -6.29
C THR A 307 -10.63 -42.37 -4.90
N THR A 308 -11.64 -42.29 -4.03
CA THR A 308 -11.60 -41.57 -2.75
C THR A 308 -10.72 -42.26 -1.68
N TRP A 309 -10.39 -43.55 -1.81
CA TRP A 309 -9.53 -44.24 -0.84
C TRP A 309 -8.04 -44.19 -1.19
N MET A 310 -7.66 -44.05 -2.46
CA MET A 310 -6.24 -44.08 -2.90
C MET A 310 -5.62 -42.69 -2.85
N GLN A 311 -6.37 -41.63 -3.21
CA GLN A 311 -5.94 -40.22 -3.07
C GLN A 311 -5.67 -39.83 -1.61
N ARG A 312 -6.36 -40.50 -0.66
CA ARG A 312 -6.24 -40.25 0.78
C ARG A 312 -4.89 -40.70 1.37
N ARG A 313 -4.12 -41.55 0.66
CA ARG A 313 -2.80 -42.02 1.12
C ARG A 313 -1.62 -41.20 0.63
N THR A 314 -1.79 -40.35 -0.39
CA THR A 314 -0.77 -39.40 -0.85
C THR A 314 -0.99 -37.98 -0.32
N ALA A 315 -2.15 -37.69 0.30
CA ALA A 315 -2.44 -36.47 1.05
C ALA A 315 -1.82 -36.44 2.47
N GLY A 316 -0.64 -37.06 2.64
CA GLY A 316 0.12 -37.06 3.88
C GLY A 316 0.87 -35.74 4.13
N ALA A 317 0.15 -34.61 4.20
CA ALA A 317 0.64 -33.33 4.72
C ALA A 317 -0.44 -32.24 4.87
N ALA A 318 -1.73 -32.49 4.55
CA ALA A 318 -2.78 -31.53 4.86
C ALA A 318 -3.00 -31.52 6.38
N ALA A 319 -2.36 -30.57 7.07
CA ALA A 319 -2.64 -30.31 8.48
C ALA A 319 -4.15 -30.12 8.63
N SER A 320 -4.79 -30.90 9.50
CA SER A 320 -6.22 -30.80 9.78
C SER A 320 -6.58 -29.34 10.07
N VAL A 321 -7.42 -28.73 9.24
CA VAL A 321 -7.78 -27.31 9.43
C VAL A 321 -8.39 -27.13 10.81
N PRO A 322 -7.87 -26.20 11.63
CA PRO A 322 -8.39 -25.99 12.97
C PRO A 322 -9.90 -25.72 12.93
N GLN A 323 -10.66 -26.38 13.78
CA GLN A 323 -12.11 -26.10 13.91
C GLN A 323 -12.38 -24.93 14.86
N ASN A 324 -11.39 -24.55 15.67
CA ASN A 324 -11.51 -23.42 16.59
C ASN A 324 -11.49 -22.09 15.81
N PRO A 325 -12.54 -21.25 15.89
CA PRO A 325 -12.62 -19.98 15.17
C PRO A 325 -11.47 -19.02 15.49
N PHE A 326 -10.91 -19.04 16.72
CA PHE A 326 -9.75 -18.24 17.09
C PHE A 326 -8.46 -18.68 16.38
N ALA A 327 -8.33 -19.96 16.03
CA ALA A 327 -7.21 -20.44 15.24
C ALA A 327 -7.45 -20.18 13.75
N ARG A 328 -8.70 -20.33 13.27
CA ARG A 328 -9.07 -20.09 11.87
C ARG A 328 -8.88 -18.64 11.46
N ILE A 329 -9.25 -17.68 12.32
CA ILE A 329 -9.33 -16.25 11.99
C ILE A 329 -8.02 -15.67 11.43
N TRP A 330 -6.88 -16.29 11.71
CA TRP A 330 -5.57 -15.84 11.25
C TRP A 330 -5.34 -16.11 9.77
N PHE A 331 -5.76 -17.28 9.27
CA PHE A 331 -5.43 -17.76 7.93
C PHE A 331 -6.65 -18.05 7.04
N TRP A 332 -7.83 -18.32 7.61
CA TRP A 332 -9.06 -18.66 6.88
C TRP A 332 -10.22 -17.72 7.19
N PRO A 333 -11.11 -17.46 6.22
CA PRO A 333 -12.35 -16.75 6.48
C PRO A 333 -13.20 -17.49 7.53
N VAL A 334 -13.87 -16.72 8.39
CA VAL A 334 -14.79 -17.24 9.41
C VAL A 334 -16.12 -16.54 9.24
N MET A 335 -17.15 -17.27 8.82
CA MET A 335 -18.51 -16.74 8.61
C MET A 335 -19.46 -17.35 9.64
N GLY A 336 -19.36 -16.93 10.90
CA GLY A 336 -20.22 -17.39 11.99
C GLY A 336 -21.27 -16.34 12.40
N GLY A 337 -22.32 -16.77 13.09
CA GLY A 337 -23.43 -15.87 13.46
C GLY A 337 -23.03 -14.69 14.37
N ARG A 338 -22.02 -14.87 15.23
CA ARG A 338 -21.53 -13.82 16.15
C ARG A 338 -20.18 -13.23 15.77
N VAL A 339 -19.39 -13.97 14.98
CA VAL A 339 -18.03 -13.62 14.56
C VAL A 339 -17.95 -13.80 13.06
N VAL A 340 -17.74 -12.68 12.37
CA VAL A 340 -17.57 -12.63 10.91
C VAL A 340 -16.19 -12.04 10.64
N SER A 341 -15.33 -12.79 9.97
CA SER A 341 -13.99 -12.38 9.58
C SER A 341 -13.71 -12.84 8.16
N GLY A 342 -14.02 -11.96 7.19
CA GLY A 342 -13.79 -12.23 5.77
C GLY A 342 -12.34 -11.99 5.33
N PHE A 343 -11.53 -11.30 6.15
CA PHE A 343 -10.15 -10.94 5.84
C PHE A 343 -9.20 -11.53 6.89
N PRO A 344 -8.69 -12.76 6.71
CA PRO A 344 -7.75 -13.36 7.65
C PRO A 344 -6.43 -12.60 7.57
N PRO A 345 -5.89 -12.04 8.66
CA PRO A 345 -4.72 -11.17 8.59
C PRO A 345 -3.52 -11.79 7.86
N MET A 346 -3.18 -13.04 8.18
CA MET A 346 -2.00 -13.70 7.62
C MET A 346 -2.14 -13.93 6.10
N ALA A 347 -3.36 -14.02 5.59
CA ALA A 347 -3.59 -14.18 4.16
C ALA A 347 -3.26 -12.92 3.34
N TRP A 348 -3.20 -11.74 3.98
CA TRP A 348 -2.94 -10.45 3.34
C TRP A 348 -1.53 -9.89 3.61
N LEU A 349 -0.75 -10.55 4.48
CA LEU A 349 0.57 -10.10 4.92
C LEU A 349 1.57 -9.87 3.76
N SER A 350 1.47 -10.65 2.68
CA SER A 350 2.32 -10.53 1.49
C SER A 350 2.32 -9.11 0.90
N PHE A 351 1.16 -8.48 0.82
CA PHE A 351 1.02 -7.11 0.31
C PHE A 351 1.71 -6.09 1.22
N ALA A 352 1.61 -6.26 2.55
CA ALA A 352 2.24 -5.38 3.52
C ALA A 352 3.77 -5.49 3.47
N ILE A 353 4.30 -6.71 3.35
CA ILE A 353 5.74 -6.96 3.21
C ILE A 353 6.26 -6.35 1.90
N LEU A 354 5.55 -6.53 0.79
CA LEU A 354 5.89 -5.90 -0.48
C LEU A 354 5.87 -4.37 -0.40
N GLY A 355 4.89 -3.82 0.31
CA GLY A 355 4.81 -2.39 0.64
C GLY A 355 6.00 -1.89 1.43
N LEU A 356 6.47 -2.69 2.40
CA LEU A 356 7.66 -2.41 3.20
C LEU A 356 8.92 -2.39 2.32
N LEU A 357 9.09 -3.40 1.46
CA LEU A 357 10.19 -3.48 0.49
C LEU A 357 10.20 -2.26 -0.43
N TYR A 358 9.06 -1.97 -1.06
CA TYR A 358 8.92 -0.81 -1.94
C TYR A 358 9.23 0.49 -1.19
N GLY A 359 8.66 0.66 0.01
CA GLY A 359 8.90 1.83 0.85
C GLY A 359 10.39 2.05 1.08
N ARG A 360 11.13 0.99 1.47
CA ARG A 360 12.59 1.03 1.68
C ARG A 360 13.36 1.43 0.42
N ILE A 361 13.01 0.90 -0.75
CA ILE A 361 13.65 1.25 -2.03
C ILE A 361 13.43 2.73 -2.37
N VAL A 362 12.21 3.21 -2.23
CA VAL A 362 11.86 4.61 -2.57
C VAL A 362 12.56 5.59 -1.65
N VAL A 363 12.73 5.26 -0.37
CA VAL A 363 13.36 6.16 0.60
C VAL A 363 14.88 5.98 0.69
N ALA A 364 15.47 4.95 0.07
CA ALA A 364 16.92 4.70 0.11
C ALA A 364 17.75 5.79 -0.59
N ARG A 365 17.16 6.51 -1.55
CA ARG A 365 17.81 7.60 -2.29
C ARG A 365 16.79 8.59 -2.81
N THR A 366 17.25 9.76 -3.24
CA THR A 366 16.46 10.70 -4.05
C THR A 366 16.28 10.12 -5.45
N TRP A 367 15.03 9.93 -5.86
CA TRP A 367 14.70 9.50 -7.21
C TRP A 367 14.28 10.69 -8.06
N ASN A 368 14.72 10.72 -9.31
CA ASN A 368 14.05 11.54 -10.33
C ASN A 368 12.61 11.01 -10.48
N PRO A 369 11.57 11.86 -10.43
CA PRO A 369 10.17 11.44 -10.55
C PRO A 369 9.90 10.56 -11.77
N ARG A 370 10.52 10.86 -12.92
CA ARG A 370 10.37 10.05 -14.14
C ARG A 370 10.99 8.67 -14.00
N THR A 371 12.14 8.57 -13.36
CA THR A 371 12.82 7.29 -13.11
C THR A 371 12.04 6.44 -12.12
N LEU A 372 11.46 7.06 -11.08
CA LEU A 372 10.61 6.36 -10.13
C LEU A 372 9.33 5.83 -10.82
N ALA A 373 8.67 6.67 -11.62
CA ALA A 373 7.48 6.28 -12.39
C ALA A 373 7.80 5.15 -13.39
N ALA A 374 8.93 5.23 -14.11
CA ALA A 374 9.37 4.16 -15.00
C ALA A 374 9.66 2.85 -14.24
N GLY A 375 10.32 2.93 -13.07
CA GLY A 375 10.56 1.76 -12.23
C GLY A 375 9.28 1.11 -11.72
N GLN A 376 8.30 1.91 -11.32
CA GLN A 376 6.96 1.43 -10.94
C GLN A 376 6.24 0.78 -12.13
N ALA A 377 6.32 1.37 -13.32
CA ALA A 377 5.72 0.82 -14.53
C ALA A 377 6.36 -0.53 -14.90
N ILE A 378 7.69 -0.63 -14.87
CA ILE A 378 8.42 -1.88 -15.12
C ILE A 378 8.02 -2.93 -14.08
N ALA A 379 7.99 -2.58 -12.80
CA ALA A 379 7.54 -3.51 -11.76
C ALA A 379 6.09 -3.98 -12.01
N GLY A 380 5.19 -3.06 -12.36
CA GLY A 380 3.82 -3.40 -12.72
C GLY A 380 3.71 -4.34 -13.92
N LEU A 381 4.54 -4.13 -14.95
CA LEU A 381 4.63 -5.03 -16.10
C LEU A 381 5.18 -6.40 -15.73
N LEU A 382 6.19 -6.49 -14.86
CA LEU A 382 6.70 -7.78 -14.36
C LEU A 382 5.61 -8.55 -13.61
N PHE A 383 4.83 -7.87 -12.77
CA PHE A 383 3.67 -8.47 -12.12
C PHE A 383 2.58 -8.91 -13.12
N ALA A 384 2.34 -8.12 -14.18
CA ALA A 384 1.41 -8.51 -15.25
C ALA A 384 1.91 -9.76 -15.99
N VAL A 385 3.22 -9.89 -16.24
CA VAL A 385 3.82 -11.10 -16.80
C VAL A 385 3.61 -12.29 -15.87
N VAL A 386 3.85 -12.14 -14.56
CA VAL A 386 3.58 -13.20 -13.59
C VAL A 386 2.10 -13.62 -13.64
N PHE A 387 1.18 -12.66 -13.69
CA PHE A 387 -0.25 -12.96 -13.84
C PHE A 387 -0.53 -13.75 -15.12
N VAL A 388 -0.03 -13.33 -16.29
CA VAL A 388 -0.20 -14.08 -17.54
C VAL A 388 0.36 -15.51 -17.41
N LEU A 389 1.52 -15.67 -16.77
CA LEU A 389 2.12 -16.98 -16.54
C LEU A 389 1.24 -17.86 -15.64
N THR A 390 0.61 -17.33 -14.59
CA THR A 390 -0.33 -18.11 -13.76
C THR A 390 -1.52 -18.64 -14.57
N ARG A 391 -1.94 -17.93 -15.64
CA ARG A 391 -3.02 -18.35 -16.54
C ARG A 391 -2.56 -19.41 -17.53
N VAL A 392 -1.45 -19.17 -18.22
CA VAL A 392 -0.94 -20.05 -19.29
C VAL A 392 -0.39 -21.36 -18.72
N LEU A 393 0.36 -21.28 -17.62
CA LEU A 393 1.02 -22.44 -16.99
C LEU A 393 0.18 -23.07 -15.87
N ARG A 394 -1.00 -22.53 -15.56
CA ARG A 394 -1.94 -23.06 -14.56
C ARG A 394 -1.30 -23.32 -13.18
N PHE A 395 -0.48 -22.38 -12.70
CA PHE A 395 0.11 -22.45 -11.36
C PHE A 395 -0.31 -21.25 -10.51
N GLY A 396 -0.33 -21.44 -9.19
CA GLY A 396 -0.57 -20.35 -8.26
C GLY A 396 -2.03 -19.90 -8.15
N ASN A 397 -2.98 -20.71 -8.62
CA ASN A 397 -4.41 -20.39 -8.61
C ASN A 397 -5.15 -21.21 -7.56
N LEU A 398 -6.13 -20.59 -6.88
CA LEU A 398 -7.04 -21.28 -5.96
C LEU A 398 -8.35 -21.76 -6.63
N SER A 399 -8.36 -21.83 -7.97
CA SER A 399 -9.53 -22.09 -8.80
C SER A 399 -9.31 -23.21 -9.83
N GLU A 400 -8.37 -24.11 -9.56
CA GLU A 400 -7.98 -25.16 -10.49
C GLU A 400 -9.10 -26.20 -10.64
N GLY A 401 -9.63 -26.34 -11.86
CA GLY A 401 -10.81 -27.20 -12.12
C GLY A 401 -12.14 -26.61 -11.63
N CYS A 402 -12.15 -25.36 -11.16
CA CYS A 402 -13.35 -24.72 -10.62
C CYS A 402 -14.18 -23.99 -11.68
N LEU A 403 -13.58 -23.58 -12.80
CA LEU A 403 -14.29 -22.91 -13.89
C LEU A 403 -15.11 -23.93 -14.70
N GLN A 404 -16.42 -24.00 -14.44
CA GLN A 404 -17.35 -24.98 -15.01
C GLN A 404 -18.55 -24.26 -15.65
N THR A 405 -18.29 -23.18 -16.40
CA THR A 405 -19.35 -22.45 -17.10
C THR A 405 -19.75 -23.16 -18.40
N PRO A 406 -20.91 -22.83 -19.01
CA PRO A 406 -21.31 -23.42 -20.30
C PRO A 406 -20.29 -23.23 -21.44
N GLU A 407 -19.38 -22.25 -21.35
CA GLU A 407 -18.29 -22.08 -22.31
C GLU A 407 -17.19 -23.12 -22.12
N HIS A 408 -16.92 -23.53 -20.88
CA HIS A 408 -15.93 -24.56 -20.55
C HIS A 408 -16.44 -25.95 -20.92
N GLU A 409 -17.73 -26.22 -20.73
CA GLU A 409 -18.37 -27.47 -21.18
C GLU A 409 -18.24 -27.67 -22.69
N LYS A 410 -18.25 -26.59 -23.48
CA LYS A 410 -18.03 -26.63 -24.93
C LYS A 410 -16.56 -26.84 -25.33
N HIS A 411 -15.62 -26.59 -24.42
CA HIS A 411 -14.19 -26.65 -24.68
C HIS A 411 -13.43 -27.44 -23.58
N PRO A 412 -13.80 -28.71 -23.33
CA PRO A 412 -13.31 -29.47 -22.17
C PRO A 412 -11.80 -29.72 -22.19
N ASP A 413 -11.19 -29.82 -23.37
CA ASP A 413 -9.76 -30.12 -23.53
C ASP A 413 -8.87 -28.86 -23.57
N THR A 414 -9.46 -27.68 -23.37
CA THR A 414 -8.72 -26.40 -23.42
C THR A 414 -8.29 -25.93 -22.04
N ASN A 415 -7.28 -25.07 -21.98
CA ASN A 415 -6.92 -24.42 -20.71
C ASN A 415 -8.12 -23.58 -20.23
N PRO A 416 -8.70 -23.87 -19.04
CA PRO A 416 -9.92 -23.21 -18.58
C PRO A 416 -9.79 -21.69 -18.47
N TYR A 417 -8.60 -21.19 -18.10
CA TYR A 417 -8.37 -19.74 -17.99
C TYR A 417 -8.30 -19.04 -19.36
N LEU A 418 -8.21 -19.76 -20.47
CA LEU A 418 -8.08 -19.20 -21.83
C LEU A 418 -9.37 -19.34 -22.65
N VAL A 419 -10.43 -19.92 -22.08
CA VAL A 419 -11.73 -20.13 -22.76
C VAL A 419 -12.40 -18.81 -23.12
N SER A 420 -12.35 -17.82 -22.23
CA SER A 420 -12.92 -16.49 -22.47
C SER A 420 -12.20 -15.39 -21.66
N PRO A 421 -12.40 -14.10 -21.99
CA PRO A 421 -11.82 -13.00 -21.23
C PRO A 421 -12.23 -13.01 -19.75
N ALA A 422 -13.45 -13.44 -19.44
CA ALA A 422 -13.91 -13.59 -18.06
C ALA A 422 -13.11 -14.68 -17.33
N SER A 423 -12.88 -15.84 -17.95
CA SER A 423 -12.01 -16.87 -17.37
C SER A 423 -10.57 -16.39 -17.17
N PHE A 424 -10.05 -15.60 -18.11
CA PHE A 424 -8.67 -15.09 -18.05
C PHE A 424 -8.47 -14.14 -16.86
N PHE A 425 -9.44 -13.26 -16.62
CA PHE A 425 -9.38 -12.28 -15.52
C PHE A 425 -9.98 -12.79 -14.21
N TYR A 426 -10.49 -14.01 -14.15
CA TYR A 426 -10.99 -14.59 -12.92
C TYR A 426 -9.85 -14.80 -11.92
N ILE A 427 -10.01 -14.31 -10.69
CA ILE A 427 -9.05 -14.40 -9.58
C ILE A 427 -9.79 -14.69 -8.28
N VAL A 428 -9.16 -15.46 -7.37
CA VAL A 428 -9.74 -15.77 -6.05
C VAL A 428 -9.23 -14.76 -5.03
N LYS A 429 -10.15 -14.13 -4.30
CA LYS A 429 -9.84 -13.11 -3.27
C LYS A 429 -9.85 -13.69 -1.85
N TYR A 430 -10.62 -14.74 -1.60
CA TYR A 430 -10.87 -15.25 -0.25
C TYR A 430 -10.39 -16.70 -0.11
N PRO A 431 -9.13 -16.93 0.31
CA PRO A 431 -8.02 -15.96 0.45
C PRO A 431 -7.38 -15.56 -0.89
N PRO A 432 -6.55 -14.51 -0.96
CA PRO A 432 -5.94 -14.07 -2.20
C PRO A 432 -4.89 -15.08 -2.68
N ASP A 433 -4.99 -15.52 -3.93
CA ASP A 433 -4.01 -16.40 -4.56
C ASP A 433 -2.88 -15.63 -5.26
N LEU A 434 -1.91 -16.35 -5.85
CA LEU A 434 -0.77 -15.72 -6.52
C LEU A 434 -1.22 -14.85 -7.69
N ALA A 435 -2.27 -15.26 -8.39
CA ALA A 435 -2.79 -14.52 -9.52
C ALA A 435 -3.51 -13.23 -9.11
N PHE A 436 -4.29 -13.28 -8.03
CA PHE A 436 -4.86 -12.11 -7.39
C PHE A 436 -3.76 -11.13 -6.98
N TRP A 437 -2.71 -11.63 -6.31
CA TRP A 437 -1.54 -10.82 -5.92
C TRP A 437 -0.87 -10.18 -7.14
N ALA A 438 -0.64 -10.96 -8.20
CA ALA A 438 0.02 -10.48 -9.39
C ALA A 438 -0.79 -9.43 -10.15
N MET A 439 -2.07 -9.70 -10.43
CA MET A 439 -2.94 -8.78 -11.16
C MET A 439 -3.16 -7.48 -10.39
N THR A 440 -3.45 -7.57 -9.10
CA THR A 440 -3.77 -6.39 -8.30
C THR A 440 -2.53 -5.55 -8.00
N MET A 441 -1.36 -6.16 -7.82
CA MET A 441 -0.10 -5.42 -7.68
C MET A 441 0.34 -4.79 -9.00
N ALA A 442 0.12 -5.45 -10.15
CA ALA A 442 0.33 -4.84 -11.46
C ALA A 442 -0.49 -3.55 -11.59
N GLY A 443 -1.79 -3.61 -11.31
CA GLY A 443 -2.67 -2.44 -11.36
C GLY A 443 -2.25 -1.32 -10.40
N ASN A 444 -1.97 -1.65 -9.14
CA ASN A 444 -1.58 -0.64 -8.14
C ASN A 444 -0.23 0.03 -8.46
N LEU A 445 0.76 -0.71 -8.95
CA LEU A 445 2.06 -0.15 -9.34
C LEU A 445 1.97 0.71 -10.60
N LEU A 446 1.16 0.30 -11.59
CA LEU A 446 0.89 1.11 -12.79
C LEU A 446 0.14 2.39 -12.43
N LEU A 447 -0.81 2.34 -11.50
CA LEU A 447 -1.48 3.54 -10.99
C LEU A 447 -0.52 4.46 -10.22
N LEU A 448 0.42 3.91 -9.45
CA LEU A 448 1.48 4.70 -8.83
C LEU A 448 2.39 5.36 -9.88
N ALA A 449 2.74 4.64 -10.94
CA ALA A 449 3.51 5.19 -12.06
C ALA A 449 2.77 6.35 -12.72
N LEU A 450 1.48 6.16 -12.99
CA LEU A 450 0.61 7.18 -13.56
C LEU A 450 0.56 8.42 -12.66
N PHE A 451 0.21 8.26 -11.38
CA PHE A 451 0.12 9.39 -10.45
C PHE A 451 1.46 10.04 -10.14
N GLY A 452 2.56 9.27 -10.17
CA GLY A 452 3.93 9.78 -10.00
C GLY A 452 4.40 10.60 -11.21
N ALA A 453 3.86 10.33 -12.40
CA ALA A 453 4.13 11.10 -13.61
C ALA A 453 3.32 12.41 -13.68
N VAL A 454 2.24 12.56 -12.90
CA VAL A 454 1.42 13.79 -12.91
C VAL A 454 2.18 14.94 -12.23
N PRO A 455 2.38 16.08 -12.93
CA PRO A 455 2.96 17.27 -12.32
C PRO A 455 2.15 17.78 -11.13
N VAL A 456 2.80 18.21 -10.05
CA VAL A 456 2.14 18.69 -8.81
C VAL A 456 1.11 19.78 -9.10
N ARG A 457 1.40 20.69 -10.04
CA ARG A 457 0.50 21.78 -10.45
C ARG A 457 -0.85 21.27 -10.97
N ILE A 458 -0.85 20.13 -11.67
CA ILE A 458 -2.05 19.46 -12.18
C ILE A 458 -2.71 18.64 -11.07
N ALA A 459 -1.91 17.87 -10.32
CA ALA A 459 -2.42 17.00 -9.26
C ALA A 459 -3.18 17.76 -8.16
N LYS A 460 -2.82 19.01 -7.87
CA LYS A 460 -3.56 19.88 -6.95
C LYS A 460 -5.04 20.08 -7.34
N ARG A 461 -5.41 19.85 -8.61
CA ARG A 461 -6.80 19.92 -9.08
C ARG A 461 -7.61 18.68 -8.70
N PHE A 462 -6.97 17.55 -8.41
CA PHE A 462 -7.62 16.31 -7.98
C PHE A 462 -7.97 16.35 -6.48
N THR A 463 -8.65 17.41 -6.08
CA THR A 463 -8.89 17.72 -4.66
C THR A 463 -9.70 16.63 -3.97
N MET A 464 -10.71 16.05 -4.63
CA MET A 464 -11.48 14.92 -4.09
C MET A 464 -10.61 13.69 -3.76
N LEU A 465 -9.72 13.29 -4.69
CA LEU A 465 -8.78 12.18 -4.44
C LEU A 465 -7.83 12.50 -3.30
N LEU A 466 -7.30 13.73 -3.24
CA LEU A 466 -6.40 14.13 -2.16
C LEU A 466 -7.12 14.19 -0.80
N ASP A 467 -8.34 14.69 -0.76
CA ASP A 467 -9.17 14.77 0.44
C ASP A 467 -9.43 13.35 0.97
N PHE A 468 -9.93 12.44 0.13
CA PHE A 468 -10.14 11.03 0.52
C PHE A 468 -8.84 10.32 0.90
N GLY A 469 -7.78 10.51 0.12
CA GLY A 469 -6.49 9.85 0.35
C GLY A 469 -5.81 10.27 1.65
N THR A 470 -5.96 11.52 2.08
CA THR A 470 -5.38 12.01 3.33
C THR A 470 -6.14 11.57 4.58
N THR A 471 -7.41 11.16 4.41
CA THR A 471 -8.35 10.77 5.48
C THR A 471 -8.95 9.38 5.25
N ALA A 472 -8.20 8.46 4.65
CA ALA A 472 -8.74 7.19 4.18
C ALA A 472 -9.39 6.33 5.27
N LEU A 473 -8.85 6.29 6.50
CA LEU A 473 -9.46 5.50 7.57
C LEU A 473 -10.75 6.15 8.09
N PHE A 474 -10.78 7.49 8.20
CA PHE A 474 -12.03 8.21 8.45
C PHE A 474 -13.08 7.96 7.36
N PHE A 475 -12.71 8.07 6.08
CA PHE A 475 -13.60 7.76 4.96
C PHE A 475 -14.10 6.32 5.05
N TYR A 476 -13.23 5.36 5.36
CA TYR A 476 -13.58 3.95 5.49
C TYR A 476 -14.76 3.73 6.47
N ILE A 477 -14.74 4.38 7.63
CA ILE A 477 -15.83 4.23 8.60
C ILE A 477 -17.08 5.00 8.12
N ALA A 478 -16.90 6.23 7.65
CA ALA A 478 -18.02 7.10 7.28
C ALA A 478 -18.80 6.59 6.05
N HIS A 479 -18.13 6.05 5.04
CA HIS A 479 -18.79 5.61 3.82
C HIS A 479 -19.66 4.38 4.04
N LEU A 480 -19.24 3.42 4.88
CA LEU A 480 -20.07 2.26 5.22
C LEU A 480 -21.38 2.71 5.88
N LEU A 481 -21.31 3.65 6.82
CA LEU A 481 -22.50 4.18 7.47
C LEU A 481 -23.41 4.91 6.48
N LEU A 482 -22.84 5.77 5.64
CA LEU A 482 -23.60 6.57 4.68
C LEU A 482 -24.23 5.72 3.57
N VAL A 483 -23.45 4.86 2.93
CA VAL A 483 -23.91 4.04 1.79
C VAL A 483 -25.01 3.09 2.22
N PHE A 484 -24.86 2.40 3.37
CA PHE A 484 -25.91 1.52 3.87
C PHE A 484 -27.13 2.28 4.37
N LEU A 485 -26.98 3.50 4.90
CA LEU A 485 -28.14 4.34 5.24
C LEU A 485 -28.92 4.77 3.99
N LEU A 486 -28.22 5.29 2.98
CA LEU A 486 -28.83 5.67 1.69
C LEU A 486 -29.51 4.48 1.04
N ALA A 487 -28.86 3.32 1.02
CA ALA A 487 -29.42 2.10 0.47
C ALA A 487 -30.68 1.65 1.21
N ARG A 488 -30.70 1.65 2.56
CA ARG A 488 -31.90 1.32 3.35
C ARG A 488 -33.09 2.21 2.97
N ILE A 489 -32.86 3.51 2.80
CA ILE A 489 -33.91 4.46 2.40
C ILE A 489 -34.38 4.14 0.97
N LEU A 490 -33.45 4.01 0.01
CA LEU A 490 -33.78 3.79 -1.39
C LEU A 490 -34.45 2.44 -1.64
N VAL A 491 -33.93 1.35 -1.07
CA VAL A 491 -34.52 0.00 -1.16
C VAL A 491 -35.89 -0.03 -0.47
N GLY A 492 -36.07 0.71 0.62
CA GLY A 492 -37.39 0.89 1.25
C GLY A 492 -38.40 1.51 0.29
N LEU A 493 -38.04 2.63 -0.36
CA LEU A 493 -38.92 3.40 -1.23
C LEU A 493 -39.16 2.77 -2.62
N PHE A 494 -38.10 2.22 -3.23
CA PHE A 494 -38.08 1.82 -4.64
C PHE A 494 -37.65 0.37 -4.87
N GLY A 495 -37.34 -0.37 -3.81
CA GLY A 495 -36.83 -1.73 -3.94
C GLY A 495 -37.84 -2.70 -4.52
N HIS A 496 -37.32 -3.75 -5.15
CA HIS A 496 -38.06 -4.93 -5.58
C HIS A 496 -37.24 -6.17 -5.24
N ASP A 497 -37.80 -7.35 -5.47
CA ASP A 497 -37.04 -8.59 -5.36
C ASP A 497 -36.02 -8.67 -6.50
N THR A 498 -34.72 -8.69 -6.17
CA THR A 498 -33.63 -8.83 -7.14
C THR A 498 -33.14 -10.28 -7.24
N GLY A 499 -33.65 -11.19 -6.39
CA GLY A 499 -33.13 -12.54 -6.22
C GLY A 499 -31.75 -12.60 -5.56
N VAL A 500 -31.21 -11.48 -5.06
CA VAL A 500 -29.94 -11.41 -4.34
C VAL A 500 -30.24 -11.32 -2.85
N ALA A 501 -29.96 -12.40 -2.12
CA ALA A 501 -30.21 -12.47 -0.69
C ALA A 501 -29.29 -11.54 0.11
N ASP A 502 -29.85 -10.90 1.14
CA ASP A 502 -29.09 -10.14 2.13
C ASP A 502 -28.17 -11.10 2.91
N PRO A 503 -26.84 -10.85 2.97
CA PRO A 503 -25.92 -11.69 3.72
C PRO A 503 -26.27 -11.86 5.20
N MET A 504 -26.96 -10.90 5.80
CA MET A 504 -27.38 -10.91 7.20
C MET A 504 -28.82 -11.39 7.39
N ASN A 505 -29.62 -11.44 6.32
CA ASN A 505 -30.99 -11.93 6.34
C ASN A 505 -31.33 -12.66 5.03
N PRO A 506 -30.99 -13.95 4.90
CA PRO A 506 -31.14 -14.69 3.64
C PRO A 506 -32.56 -14.72 3.08
N ASP A 507 -33.58 -14.54 3.93
CA ASP A 507 -34.99 -14.50 3.53
C ASP A 507 -35.39 -13.17 2.89
N ASN A 508 -34.51 -12.17 2.92
CA ASN A 508 -34.73 -10.86 2.32
C ASN A 508 -33.87 -10.68 1.07
N SER A 509 -34.51 -10.67 -0.09
CA SER A 509 -33.88 -10.39 -1.39
C SER A 509 -34.30 -9.04 -1.99
N ARG A 510 -34.84 -8.14 -1.16
CA ARG A 510 -35.25 -6.80 -1.62
C ARG A 510 -34.01 -5.94 -1.89
N GLY A 511 -33.94 -5.39 -3.10
CA GLY A 511 -32.80 -4.62 -3.59
C GLY A 511 -33.17 -3.66 -4.73
N ILE A 512 -32.15 -3.08 -5.34
CA ILE A 512 -32.22 -2.24 -6.53
C ILE A 512 -31.09 -2.66 -7.48
N ASP A 513 -31.45 -3.24 -8.64
CA ASP A 513 -30.50 -3.65 -9.69
C ASP A 513 -30.38 -2.63 -10.84
N ASN A 514 -31.13 -1.52 -10.77
CA ASN A 514 -31.07 -0.44 -11.75
C ASN A 514 -29.70 0.28 -11.70
N LEU A 515 -28.98 0.25 -12.83
CA LEU A 515 -27.63 0.81 -12.93
C LEU A 515 -27.56 2.32 -12.67
N PHE A 516 -28.58 3.09 -13.07
CA PHE A 516 -28.60 4.54 -12.81
C PHE A 516 -28.77 4.82 -11.32
N ALA A 517 -29.63 4.08 -10.64
CA ALA A 517 -29.79 4.19 -9.19
C ALA A 517 -28.50 3.78 -8.47
N TYR A 518 -27.85 2.70 -8.91
CA TYR A 518 -26.57 2.24 -8.38
C TYR A 518 -25.46 3.30 -8.48
N PHE A 519 -25.14 3.76 -9.70
CA PHE A 519 -24.09 4.77 -9.90
C PHE A 519 -24.48 6.13 -9.30
N GLY A 520 -25.77 6.48 -9.32
CA GLY A 520 -26.29 7.70 -8.70
C GLY A 520 -26.12 7.70 -7.19
N THR A 521 -26.39 6.56 -6.53
CA THR A 521 -26.20 6.40 -5.07
C THR A 521 -24.73 6.53 -4.69
N TRP A 522 -23.84 5.87 -5.44
CA TRP A 522 -22.39 5.99 -5.24
C TRP A 522 -21.91 7.43 -5.41
N ALA A 523 -22.31 8.09 -6.51
CA ALA A 523 -21.91 9.48 -6.79
C ALA A 523 -22.41 10.44 -5.71
N LEU A 524 -23.65 10.28 -5.25
CA LEU A 524 -24.22 11.05 -4.15
C LEU A 524 -23.40 10.87 -2.86
N ALA A 525 -23.04 9.62 -2.52
CA ALA A 525 -22.20 9.35 -1.35
C ALA A 525 -20.83 10.03 -1.47
N MET A 526 -20.20 10.04 -2.65
CA MET A 526 -18.92 10.73 -2.86
C MET A 526 -19.06 12.25 -2.66
N LEU A 527 -20.11 12.85 -3.22
CA LEU A 527 -20.36 14.29 -3.11
C LEU A 527 -20.64 14.73 -1.66
N ILE A 528 -21.32 13.90 -0.86
CA ILE A 528 -21.56 14.16 0.55
C ILE A 528 -20.28 14.00 1.37
N LEU A 529 -19.53 12.92 1.17
CA LEU A 529 -18.32 12.63 1.94
C LEU A 529 -17.17 13.59 1.64
N TRP A 530 -17.09 14.12 0.41
CA TRP A 530 -16.01 14.98 -0.02
C TRP A 530 -15.75 16.20 0.88
N PRO A 531 -16.73 17.10 1.14
CA PRO A 531 -16.54 18.22 2.05
C PRO A 531 -16.27 17.76 3.49
N ILE A 532 -16.85 16.66 3.94
CA ILE A 532 -16.64 16.12 5.31
C ILE A 532 -15.20 15.65 5.49
N CYS A 533 -14.67 14.88 4.53
CA CYS A 533 -13.28 14.43 4.51
C CYS A 533 -12.33 15.63 4.44
N ARG A 534 -12.65 16.65 3.66
CA ARG A 534 -11.85 17.89 3.60
C ARG A 534 -11.78 18.59 4.96
N LEU A 535 -12.92 18.76 5.62
CA LEU A 535 -12.98 19.38 6.96
C LEU A 535 -12.14 18.58 7.97
N TYR A 536 -12.28 17.25 7.95
CA TYR A 536 -11.50 16.38 8.81
C TYR A 536 -9.99 16.41 8.48
N SER A 537 -9.63 16.50 7.21
CA SER A 537 -8.23 16.62 6.76
C SER A 537 -7.56 17.90 7.31
N ARG A 538 -8.28 19.04 7.24
CA ARG A 538 -7.84 20.31 7.84
C ARG A 538 -7.69 20.23 9.36
N PHE A 539 -8.64 19.59 10.04
CA PHE A 539 -8.57 19.37 11.48
C PHE A 539 -7.35 18.51 11.86
N LYS A 540 -7.14 17.40 11.13
CA LYS A 540 -6.06 16.43 11.33
C LYS A 540 -4.68 17.02 11.08
N SER A 541 -4.52 17.86 10.05
CA SER A 541 -3.24 18.49 9.71
C SER A 541 -2.74 19.42 10.82
N GLY A 542 -3.64 20.02 11.61
CA GLY A 542 -3.30 20.86 12.75
C GLY A 542 -2.86 20.13 14.02
N LYS A 543 -2.98 18.80 14.09
CA LYS A 543 -2.73 18.01 15.31
C LYS A 543 -1.26 17.60 15.50
N PRO A 544 -0.79 17.47 16.75
CA PRO A 544 0.57 17.02 17.03
C PRO A 544 0.78 15.58 16.58
N ALA A 545 2.04 15.19 16.38
CA ALA A 545 2.42 13.96 15.70
C ALA A 545 2.01 12.67 16.43
N ASP A 546 1.83 12.76 17.74
CA ASP A 546 1.40 11.72 18.67
C ASP A 546 -0.13 11.65 18.85
N SER A 547 -0.88 12.63 18.35
CA SER A 547 -2.34 12.67 18.47
C SER A 547 -3.01 11.44 17.86
N ILE A 548 -3.97 10.87 18.59
CA ILE A 548 -4.84 9.77 18.13
C ILE A 548 -5.66 10.16 16.89
N TRP A 549 -5.98 11.45 16.73
CA TRP A 549 -6.65 11.98 15.54
C TRP A 549 -5.80 11.88 14.27
N ARG A 550 -4.49 11.64 14.38
CA ARG A 550 -3.65 11.34 13.21
C ARG A 550 -3.70 9.87 12.80
N PHE A 551 -4.44 9.03 13.52
CA PHE A 551 -4.63 7.62 13.19
C PHE A 551 -5.69 7.47 12.08
N PHE A 552 -6.79 8.22 12.19
CA PHE A 552 -7.95 8.19 11.29
C PHE A 552 -7.80 9.15 10.10
#